data_AF-A0A353YHV5-F1
#
_entry.id   AF-A0A353YHV5-F1
#
_cell.length_a   1.000
_cell.length_b   1.000
_cell.length_c   1.000
_cell.angle_alpha   90.00
_cell.angle_beta   90.00
_cell.angle_gamma   90.00
#
_symmetry.space_group_name_H-M   'P 1'
#
loop_
_entity.id
_entity.type
_entity.pdbx_description
1 polymer ?
#
loop_
_entity_poly.entity_id
_entity_poly.type
_entity_poly.pdbx_seq_one_letter_code
_entity_poly.pdbx_strand_id
1 'polypeptide(L)'
;KILGNATLNPVSALTRATLVDMLTNPATRELIRTLMEEVAAVARAVGAEVPLSIEKRMDGAAATGEHKTSMLQDLEAGRPLEVDALLGAVVELAGGAGVPVPSLNVVYGLTKLLDEARRR
;
A
#
# COMPACT_ATOMS: atom_id res chain seq x y z
N LYS A 1 -5.15 -9.89 3.74
CA LYS A 1 -3.75 -9.40 3.85
C LYS A 1 -3.45 -8.31 2.81
N ILE A 2 -3.71 -8.56 1.52
CA ILE A 2 -3.46 -7.66 0.38
C ILE A 2 -3.85 -6.19 0.64
N LEU A 3 -5.04 -5.90 1.19
CA LEU A 3 -5.47 -4.53 1.50
C LEU A 3 -4.43 -3.70 2.29
N GLY A 4 -3.76 -4.31 3.27
CA GLY A 4 -2.74 -3.60 4.05
C GLY A 4 -1.41 -3.55 3.31
N ASN A 5 -0.99 -4.66 2.70
CA ASN A 5 0.31 -4.75 2.04
C ASN A 5 0.38 -3.89 0.77
N ALA A 6 -0.69 -3.79 -0.01
CA ALA A 6 -0.73 -2.99 -1.23
C ALA A 6 -0.83 -1.47 -0.96
N THR A 7 -1.10 -1.06 0.30
CA THR A 7 -1.30 0.35 0.67
C THR A 7 -0.24 0.84 1.64
N LEU A 8 -0.13 0.21 2.82
CA LEU A 8 0.79 0.63 3.88
C LEU A 8 2.26 0.41 3.52
N ASN A 9 2.60 -0.73 2.91
CA ASN A 9 3.99 -1.07 2.59
C ASN A 9 4.65 -0.09 1.60
N PRO A 10 4.06 0.23 0.43
CA PRO A 10 4.68 1.16 -0.50
C PRO A 10 4.77 2.58 0.07
N VAL A 11 3.74 3.05 0.81
CA VAL A 11 3.80 4.37 1.46
C VAL A 11 4.90 4.40 2.53
N SER A 12 5.06 3.33 3.32
CA SER A 12 6.13 3.20 4.32
C SER A 12 7.51 3.21 3.69
N ALA A 13 7.68 2.53 2.55
CA ALA A 13 8.94 2.54 1.80
C ALA A 13 9.26 3.93 1.23
N LEU A 14 8.30 4.59 0.57
CA LEU A 14 8.49 5.91 -0.03
C LEU A 14 8.83 7.00 0.99
N THR A 15 8.21 6.93 2.17
CA THR A 15 8.37 7.92 3.25
C THR A 15 9.46 7.57 4.26
N ARG A 16 9.93 6.32 4.27
CA ARG A 16 10.78 5.74 5.33
C ARG A 16 10.19 5.84 6.73
N ALA A 17 8.86 5.87 6.82
CA ALA A 17 8.12 6.08 8.05
C ALA A 17 7.51 4.78 8.60
N THR A 18 7.32 4.73 9.92
CA THR A 18 6.66 3.62 10.60
C THR A 18 5.14 3.67 10.42
N LEU A 19 4.43 2.60 10.82
CA LEU A 19 2.96 2.57 10.76
C LEU A 19 2.32 3.70 11.59
N VAL A 20 2.80 3.94 12.81
CA VAL A 20 2.27 5.04 13.64
C VAL A 20 2.54 6.41 13.04
N ASP A 21 3.72 6.64 12.46
CA ASP A 21 4.06 7.92 11.81
C ASP A 21 3.08 8.24 10.68
N MET A 22 2.86 7.29 9.77
CA MET A 22 1.99 7.47 8.61
C MET A 22 0.52 7.62 8.98
N LEU A 23 0.06 6.91 10.02
CA LEU A 23 -1.36 6.84 10.38
C LEU A 23 -1.78 7.90 11.41
N THR A 24 -0.81 8.62 11.99
CA THR A 24 -1.05 9.80 12.85
C THR A 24 -0.82 11.12 12.10
N ASN A 25 -0.05 11.13 11.01
CA ASN A 25 0.01 12.28 10.11
C ASN A 25 -1.26 12.39 9.25
N PRO A 26 -1.99 13.53 9.28
CA PRO A 26 -3.27 13.66 8.58
C PRO A 26 -3.20 13.45 7.06
N ALA A 27 -2.15 13.95 6.41
CA ALA A 27 -2.03 13.89 4.95
C ALA A 27 -1.77 12.47 4.46
N THR A 28 -0.86 11.74 5.11
CA THR A 28 -0.59 10.34 4.75
C THR A 28 -1.73 9.42 5.18
N ARG A 29 -2.41 9.71 6.30
CA ARG A 29 -3.59 8.96 6.73
C ARG A 29 -4.71 9.03 5.69
N GLU A 30 -4.98 10.23 5.14
CA GLU A 30 -5.98 10.41 4.09
C GLU A 30 -5.60 9.65 2.82
N LEU A 31 -4.35 9.78 2.35
CA LEU A 31 -3.87 9.02 1.20
C LEU A 31 -4.05 7.51 1.40
N ILE A 32 -3.66 6.98 2.57
CA ILE A 32 -3.80 5.55 2.88
C ILE A 32 -5.27 5.12 2.84
N ARG A 33 -6.19 5.95 3.36
CA ARG A 33 -7.63 5.68 3.26
C ARG A 33 -8.07 5.57 1.80
N THR A 34 -7.74 6.55 0.96
CA THR A 34 -8.06 6.54 -0.48
C THR A 34 -7.51 5.29 -1.17
N LEU A 35 -6.26 4.92 -0.90
CA LEU A 35 -5.65 3.71 -1.45
C LEU A 35 -6.41 2.45 -1.00
N MET A 36 -6.79 2.36 0.28
CA MET A 36 -7.58 1.22 0.78
C MET A 36 -8.97 1.15 0.16
N GLU A 37 -9.61 2.29 -0.12
CA GLU A 37 -10.90 2.36 -0.81
C GLU A 37 -10.80 1.85 -2.25
N GLU A 38 -9.76 2.25 -2.98
CA GLU A 38 -9.46 1.76 -4.33
C GLU A 38 -9.22 0.24 -4.33
N VAL A 39 -8.38 -0.29 -3.44
CA VAL A 39 -8.15 -1.74 -3.32
C VAL A 39 -9.46 -2.47 -2.97
N ALA A 40 -10.28 -1.89 -2.08
CA ALA A 40 -11.56 -2.49 -1.71
C ALA A 40 -12.57 -2.49 -2.86
N ALA A 41 -12.56 -1.47 -3.72
CA ALA A 41 -13.38 -1.43 -4.93
C ALA A 41 -12.98 -2.53 -5.92
N VAL A 42 -11.67 -2.73 -6.14
CA VAL A 42 -11.15 -3.83 -6.96
C VAL A 42 -11.54 -5.18 -6.38
N ALA A 43 -11.35 -5.38 -5.07
CA ALA A 43 -11.72 -6.63 -4.39
C ALA A 43 -13.21 -6.97 -4.59
N ARG A 44 -14.10 -5.99 -4.44
CA ARG A 44 -15.54 -6.19 -4.67
C ARG A 44 -15.86 -6.55 -6.13
N ALA A 45 -15.20 -5.90 -7.09
CA ALA A 45 -15.43 -6.15 -8.52
C ALA A 45 -15.03 -7.58 -8.94
N VAL A 46 -14.06 -8.19 -8.24
CA VAL A 46 -13.64 -9.59 -8.47
C VAL A 46 -14.34 -10.59 -7.54
N GLY A 47 -15.38 -10.18 -6.81
CA GLY A 47 -16.17 -11.05 -5.93
C GLY A 47 -15.50 -11.41 -4.60
N ALA A 48 -14.47 -10.68 -4.17
CA ALA A 48 -13.81 -10.89 -2.89
C ALA A 48 -14.41 -10.02 -1.77
N GLU A 49 -14.46 -10.57 -0.57
CA GLU A 49 -14.94 -9.87 0.62
C GLU A 49 -13.86 -9.01 1.29
N VAL A 50 -14.28 -7.87 1.85
CA VAL A 50 -13.45 -6.99 2.67
C VAL A 50 -14.06 -6.92 4.08
N PRO A 51 -13.69 -7.83 4.99
CA PRO A 51 -14.44 -8.10 6.23
C PRO A 51 -14.24 -7.06 7.34
N LEU A 52 -13.18 -6.25 7.27
CA LEU A 52 -12.95 -5.14 8.21
C LEU A 52 -13.16 -3.82 7.51
N SER A 53 -13.76 -2.85 8.23
CA SER A 53 -13.79 -1.47 7.77
C SER A 53 -12.38 -0.91 7.67
N ILE A 54 -12.21 0.04 6.76
CA ILE A 54 -10.94 0.72 6.50
C ILE A 54 -10.43 1.41 7.77
N GLU A 55 -11.29 2.13 8.49
CA GLU A 55 -10.91 2.77 9.77
C GLU A 55 -10.40 1.76 10.80
N LYS A 56 -11.12 0.65 11.04
CA LYS A 56 -10.65 -0.37 11.98
C LYS A 56 -9.30 -0.96 11.57
N ARG A 57 -9.06 -1.08 10.26
CA ARG A 57 -7.79 -1.57 9.72
C ARG A 57 -6.65 -0.57 9.94
N MET A 58 -6.92 0.71 9.71
CA MET A 58 -5.98 1.81 9.93
C MET A 58 -5.67 1.99 11.42
N ASP A 59 -6.68 2.01 12.28
CA ASP A 59 -6.49 2.14 13.73
C ASP A 59 -5.73 0.95 14.31
N GLY A 60 -6.06 -0.27 13.87
CA GLY A 60 -5.33 -1.48 14.24
C GLY A 60 -3.87 -1.45 13.80
N ALA A 61 -3.58 -0.89 12.61
CA ALA A 61 -2.21 -0.72 12.13
C ALA A 61 -1.46 0.35 12.93
N ALA A 62 -2.09 1.48 13.26
CA ALA A 62 -1.48 2.53 14.08
C ALA A 62 -1.14 2.02 15.49
N ALA A 63 -2.01 1.18 16.07
CA ALA A 63 -1.81 0.59 17.39
C ALA A 63 -0.60 -0.36 17.46
N THR A 64 -0.02 -0.76 16.33
CA THR A 64 1.24 -1.53 16.32
C THR A 64 2.47 -0.69 16.64
N GLY A 65 2.34 0.64 16.74
CA GLY A 65 3.41 1.55 17.12
C GLY A 65 4.44 1.78 16.02
N GLU A 66 5.71 1.88 16.41
CA GLU A 66 6.88 2.14 15.54
C GLU A 66 7.24 0.93 14.64
N HIS A 67 6.25 0.19 14.18
CA HIS A 67 6.43 -0.96 13.31
C HIS A 67 6.81 -0.50 11.90
N LYS A 68 7.92 -1.02 11.37
CA LYS A 68 8.32 -0.88 9.97
C LYS A 68 7.72 -2.01 9.15
N THR A 69 7.10 -1.67 8.02
CA THR A 69 6.59 -2.68 7.09
C THR A 69 7.71 -3.52 6.49
N SER A 70 7.41 -4.74 6.01
CA SER A 70 8.42 -5.60 5.38
C SER A 70 9.12 -4.91 4.20
N MET A 71 8.37 -4.16 3.37
CA MET A 71 8.94 -3.43 2.24
C MET A 71 9.89 -2.31 2.69
N LEU A 72 9.61 -1.62 3.80
CA LEU A 72 10.57 -0.66 4.37
C LEU A 72 11.82 -1.38 4.90
N GLN A 73 11.67 -2.55 5.53
CA GLN A 73 12.81 -3.34 5.98
C GLN A 73 13.66 -3.83 4.80
N ASP A 74 13.04 -4.25 3.69
CA ASP A 74 13.74 -4.61 2.45
C ASP A 74 14.43 -3.40 1.82
N LEU A 75 13.79 -2.23 1.88
CA LEU A 75 14.35 -0.96 1.45
C LEU A 75 15.63 -0.62 2.23
N GLU A 76 15.58 -0.72 3.56
CA GLU A 76 16.71 -0.42 4.43
C GLU A 76 17.85 -1.45 4.31
N ALA A 77 17.50 -2.71 4.05
CA ALA A 77 18.47 -3.80 3.93
C ALA A 77 19.06 -3.98 2.52
N GLY A 78 18.77 -3.08 1.58
CA GLY A 78 19.28 -3.20 0.20
C GLY A 78 18.66 -4.35 -0.61
N ARG A 79 17.53 -4.92 -0.16
CA ARG A 79 16.87 -6.04 -0.84
C ARG A 79 15.89 -5.55 -1.92
N PRO A 80 15.63 -6.40 -2.94
CA PRO A 80 14.53 -6.20 -3.89
C PRO A 80 13.19 -5.96 -3.19
N LEU A 81 12.40 -5.02 -3.71
CA LEU A 81 11.05 -4.77 -3.21
C LEU A 81 10.01 -5.61 -3.97
N GLU A 82 9.03 -6.19 -3.27
CA GLU A 82 7.92 -6.96 -3.87
C GLU A 82 6.80 -6.07 -4.47
N VAL A 83 7.17 -5.02 -5.21
CA VAL A 83 6.21 -4.00 -5.70
C VAL A 83 5.21 -4.60 -6.68
N ASP A 84 5.68 -5.35 -7.67
CA ASP A 84 4.82 -5.93 -8.70
C ASP A 84 3.87 -7.00 -8.12
N ALA A 85 4.36 -7.83 -7.19
CA ALA A 85 3.56 -8.90 -6.59
C ALA A 85 2.44 -8.39 -5.67
N LEU A 86 2.64 -7.25 -5.01
CA LEU A 86 1.68 -6.71 -4.05
C LEU A 86 0.80 -5.62 -4.64
N LEU A 87 1.40 -4.58 -5.21
CA LEU A 87 0.69 -3.42 -5.74
C LEU A 87 0.41 -3.57 -7.24
N GLY A 88 1.38 -4.07 -8.01
CA GLY A 88 1.20 -4.32 -9.44
C GLY A 88 0.04 -5.28 -9.74
N ALA A 89 -0.05 -6.38 -9.00
CA ALA A 89 -1.15 -7.35 -9.13
C ALA A 89 -2.54 -6.71 -8.89
N VAL A 90 -2.67 -5.77 -7.94
CA VAL A 90 -3.94 -5.08 -7.71
C VAL A 90 -4.27 -4.11 -8.84
N VAL A 91 -3.27 -3.39 -9.35
CA VAL A 91 -3.43 -2.49 -10.51
C VAL A 91 -3.84 -3.28 -11.77
N GLU A 92 -3.25 -4.45 -11.99
CA GLU A 92 -3.61 -5.33 -13.10
C GLU A 92 -5.05 -5.84 -12.99
N LEU A 93 -5.44 -6.32 -11.80
CA LEU A 93 -6.82 -6.74 -11.53
C LEU A 93 -7.82 -5.60 -11.72
N ALA A 94 -7.46 -4.38 -11.31
CA ALA A 94 -8.30 -3.20 -11.51
C ALA A 94 -8.55 -2.94 -13.00
N GLY A 95 -7.51 -3.05 -13.84
CA GLY A 95 -7.62 -2.94 -15.28
C GLY A 95 -8.54 -4.00 -15.90
N GLY A 96 -8.37 -5.27 -15.50
CA GLY A 96 -9.22 -6.37 -15.96
C GLY A 96 -10.69 -6.24 -15.53
N ALA A 97 -10.95 -5.63 -14.37
CA ALA A 97 -12.28 -5.41 -13.84
C ALA A 97 -12.91 -4.05 -14.23
N GLY A 98 -12.19 -3.19 -14.96
CA GLY A 98 -12.67 -1.86 -15.33
C GLY A 98 -12.85 -0.90 -14.14
N VAL A 99 -12.11 -1.10 -13.05
CA VAL A 99 -12.19 -0.27 -11.84
C VAL A 99 -11.10 0.82 -11.88
N PRO A 100 -11.45 2.12 -11.78
CA PRO A 100 -10.46 3.18 -11.73
C PRO A 100 -9.70 3.17 -10.41
N VAL A 101 -8.37 3.22 -10.50
CA VAL A 101 -7.44 3.22 -9.33
C VAL A 101 -6.32 4.26 -9.47
N PRO A 102 -6.67 5.56 -9.67
CA PRO A 102 -5.68 6.58 -9.97
C PRO A 102 -4.60 6.75 -8.88
N SER A 103 -4.96 6.60 -7.61
CA SER A 103 -4.01 6.78 -6.51
C SER A 103 -3.04 5.60 -6.41
N LEU A 104 -3.54 4.37 -6.57
CA LEU A 104 -2.69 3.17 -6.64
C LEU A 104 -1.74 3.23 -7.83
N ASN A 105 -2.18 3.75 -8.98
CA ASN A 105 -1.31 3.92 -10.16
C ASN A 105 -0.13 4.87 -9.87
N VAL A 106 -0.39 5.99 -9.20
CA VAL A 106 0.67 6.94 -8.80
C VAL A 106 1.65 6.27 -7.84
N VAL A 107 1.14 5.66 -6.77
CA VAL A 107 2.00 4.99 -5.77
C VAL A 107 2.79 3.84 -6.38
N TYR A 108 2.20 3.11 -7.33
CA TYR A 108 2.86 2.02 -8.06
C TYR A 108 4.04 2.54 -8.87
N GLY A 109 3.85 3.58 -9.67
CA GLY A 109 4.92 4.18 -10.48
C GLY A 109 6.08 4.70 -9.63
N LEU A 110 5.77 5.41 -8.53
CA LEU A 110 6.78 5.95 -7.61
C LEU A 110 7.58 4.83 -6.93
N THR A 111 6.88 3.81 -6.42
CA THR A 111 7.53 2.70 -5.70
C THR A 111 8.35 1.83 -6.65
N LYS A 112 7.89 1.64 -7.89
CA LYS A 112 8.64 0.91 -8.91
C LYS A 112 9.95 1.61 -9.27
N LEU A 113 9.90 2.92 -9.52
CA LEU A 113 11.11 3.70 -9.79
C LEU A 113 12.08 3.69 -8.59
N LEU A 114 11.56 3.73 -7.36
CA LEU A 114 12.38 3.58 -6.16
C LEU A 114 13.13 2.23 -6.13
N ASP A 115 12.47 1.12 -6.47
CA ASP A 115 13.13 -0.19 -6.52
C ASP A 115 14.20 -0.26 -7.63
N GLU A 116 13.89 0.25 -8.82
CA GLU A 116 14.81 0.26 -9.96
C GLU A 116 16.05 1.12 -9.72
N ALA A 117 15.88 2.31 -9.14
CA ALA A 117 16.98 3.23 -8.88
C ALA A 117 18.00 2.67 -7.88
N ARG A 118 17.58 1.77 -6.99
CA ARG A 118 18.44 1.12 -5.99
C ARG A 118 19.25 -0.06 -6.54
N ARG A 119 18.87 -0.59 -7.70
CA ARG A 119 19.55 -1.71 -8.37
C ARG A 119 20.68 -1.24 -9.30
N ARG A 120 20.88 0.08 -9.43
CA ARG A 120 21.97 0.70 -10.18
C ARG A 120 23.20 0.87 -9.29
#